data_AF-A0A1J5GYC5-F1
#
_entry.id   AF-A0A1J5GYC5-F1
#
_cell.length_a   1.000
_cell.length_b   1.000
_cell.length_c   1.000
_cell.angle_alpha   90.00
_cell.angle_beta   90.00
_cell.angle_gamma   90.00
#
_symmetry.space_group_name_H-M   'P 1'
#
loop_
_entity.id
_entity.type
_entity.pdbx_description
1 polymer ?
#
loop_
_entity_poly.entity_id
_entity_poly.type
_entity_poly.pdbx_seq_one_letter_code
_entity_poly.pdbx_strand_id
1 'polypeptide(L)'
;MKIQVLGSGCPTCQKLHEVVLKAAKELNLEKQVEYLSGPEGVTKIVELGAMSSPVLAIDDQIVITGFNGDVEKIKSLISGKTKKAGSKYSDDCEYNQESLKVKICSCGENC
;
A
#
# COMPACT_ATOMS: atom_id res chain seq x y z
N MET A 1 0.95 13.66 -10.70
CA MET A 1 0.13 13.67 -9.48
C MET A 1 -1.15 12.92 -9.78
N LYS A 2 -1.22 11.70 -9.29
CA LYS A 2 -2.41 10.84 -9.30
C LYS A 2 -2.58 10.32 -7.89
N ILE A 3 -3.67 10.66 -7.22
CA ILE A 3 -3.95 10.26 -5.83
C ILE A 3 -4.89 9.07 -5.89
N GLN A 4 -4.44 7.90 -5.50
CA GLN A 4 -5.22 6.67 -5.53
C GLN A 4 -5.53 6.22 -4.10
N VAL A 5 -6.80 6.07 -3.79
CA VAL A 5 -7.26 5.52 -2.51
C VAL A 5 -7.68 4.09 -2.78
N LEU A 6 -6.92 3.14 -2.24
CA LEU A 6 -7.12 1.71 -2.45
C LEU A 6 -7.75 1.09 -1.20
N GLY A 7 -8.81 0.32 -1.37
CA GLY A 7 -9.41 -0.37 -0.23
C GLY A 7 -10.42 -1.45 -0.62
N SER A 8 -10.86 -2.20 0.38
CA SER A 8 -11.88 -3.26 0.24
C SER A 8 -13.31 -2.72 0.33
N GLY A 9 -13.51 -1.41 0.54
CA GLY A 9 -14.83 -0.78 0.61
C GLY A 9 -15.43 -0.66 2.01
N CYS A 10 -14.66 -0.94 3.07
CA CYS A 10 -15.10 -0.78 4.46
C CYS A 10 -15.51 0.68 4.79
N PRO A 11 -16.35 0.92 5.81
CA PRO A 11 -16.76 2.28 6.21
C PRO A 11 -15.59 3.22 6.53
N THR A 12 -14.48 2.65 7.01
CA THR A 12 -13.23 3.38 7.26
C THR A 12 -12.55 3.85 5.96
N CYS A 13 -12.63 3.06 4.89
CA CYS A 13 -12.08 3.43 3.57
C CYS A 13 -12.84 4.64 2.99
N GLN A 14 -14.17 4.65 3.17
CA GLN A 14 -15.01 5.77 2.72
C GLN A 14 -14.66 7.07 3.46
N LYS A 15 -14.50 7.00 4.78
CA LYS A 15 -14.06 8.17 5.58
C LYS A 15 -12.70 8.70 5.13
N LEU A 16 -11.73 7.82 4.86
CA LEU A 16 -10.42 8.22 4.34
C LEU A 16 -10.56 8.92 2.99
N HIS A 17 -11.35 8.36 2.08
CA HIS A 17 -11.60 8.95 0.77
C HIS A 17 -12.22 10.34 0.89
N GLU A 18 -13.23 10.54 1.74
CA GLU A 18 -13.83 11.86 1.97
C GLU A 18 -12.83 12.90 2.49
N VAL A 19 -11.95 12.51 3.41
CA VAL A 19 -10.90 13.39 3.95
C VAL A 19 -9.90 13.77 2.86
N VAL A 20 -9.44 12.78 2.08
CA VAL A 20 -8.53 12.99 0.95
C VAL A 20 -9.16 13.89 -0.10
N LEU A 21 -10.44 13.66 -0.42
CA LEU A 21 -11.19 14.46 -1.38
C LEU A 21 -11.30 15.93 -0.93
N LYS A 22 -11.60 16.16 0.36
CA LYS A 22 -11.64 17.52 0.94
C LYS A 22 -10.28 18.21 0.84
N ALA A 23 -9.20 17.52 1.22
CA ALA A 23 -7.85 18.05 1.14
C ALA A 23 -7.41 18.33 -0.32
N ALA A 24 -7.75 17.43 -1.24
CA ALA A 24 -7.48 17.61 -2.66
C ALA A 24 -8.29 18.77 -3.24
N LYS A 25 -9.53 18.99 -2.80
CA LYS A 25 -10.37 20.13 -3.21
C LYS A 25 -9.77 21.46 -2.79
N GLU A 26 -9.27 21.58 -1.56
CA GLU A 26 -8.56 22.79 -1.11
C GLU A 26 -7.32 23.10 -1.97
N LEU A 27 -6.70 22.06 -2.54
CA LEU A 27 -5.52 22.16 -3.40
C LEU A 27 -5.84 22.16 -4.91
N ASN A 28 -7.12 22.16 -5.30
CA ASN A 28 -7.59 22.03 -6.70
C ASN A 28 -7.09 20.76 -7.43
N LEU A 29 -6.80 19.68 -6.68
CA LEU A 29 -6.34 18.38 -7.17
C LEU A 29 -7.45 17.31 -7.21
N GLU A 30 -8.72 17.69 -7.04
CA GLU A 30 -9.85 16.75 -6.98
C GLU A 30 -9.95 15.83 -8.20
N LYS A 31 -9.58 16.32 -9.40
CA LYS A 31 -9.59 15.54 -10.66
C LYS A 31 -8.56 14.41 -10.69
N GLN A 32 -7.61 14.43 -9.76
CA GLN A 32 -6.54 13.44 -9.68
C GLN A 32 -6.83 12.38 -8.61
N VAL A 33 -7.93 12.49 -7.85
CA VAL A 33 -8.34 11.51 -6.84
C VAL A 33 -9.12 10.38 -7.50
N GLU A 34 -8.59 9.17 -7.41
CA GLU A 34 -9.19 7.94 -7.91
C GLU A 34 -9.40 6.97 -6.74
N TYR A 35 -10.62 6.46 -6.61
CA TYR A 35 -10.96 5.49 -5.57
C TYR A 35 -11.10 4.10 -6.20
N LEU A 36 -10.21 3.19 -5.84
CA LEU A 36 -10.26 1.80 -6.29
C LEU A 36 -10.75 0.93 -5.13
N SER A 37 -12.03 0.55 -5.19
CA SER A 37 -12.64 -0.37 -4.23
C SER A 37 -12.91 -1.75 -4.82
N GLY A 38 -12.73 -2.80 -4.00
CA GLY A 38 -13.05 -4.18 -4.39
C GLY A 38 -11.82 -4.95 -4.90
N PRO A 39 -11.97 -5.88 -5.86
CA PRO A 39 -10.88 -6.77 -6.28
C PRO A 39 -9.72 -6.01 -6.92
N GLU A 40 -9.99 -4.98 -7.72
CA GLU A 40 -8.95 -4.16 -8.37
C GLU A 40 -8.12 -3.38 -7.36
N GLY A 41 -8.76 -2.82 -6.34
CA GLY A 41 -8.07 -2.12 -5.25
C GLY A 41 -7.16 -3.06 -4.45
N VAL A 42 -7.63 -4.28 -4.16
CA VAL A 42 -6.82 -5.30 -3.47
C VAL A 42 -5.63 -5.72 -4.32
N THR A 43 -5.82 -5.99 -5.61
CA THR A 43 -4.71 -6.32 -6.52
C THR A 43 -3.66 -5.22 -6.52
N LYS A 44 -4.08 -3.95 -6.66
CA LYS A 44 -3.17 -2.81 -6.68
C LYS A 44 -2.42 -2.62 -5.35
N ILE A 45 -3.06 -2.87 -4.21
CA ILE A 45 -2.41 -2.86 -2.87
C ILE A 45 -1.27 -3.87 -2.82
N VAL A 46 -1.51 -5.09 -3.33
CA VAL A 46 -0.52 -6.17 -3.35
C VAL A 46 0.61 -5.84 -4.33
N GLU A 47 0.30 -5.32 -5.52
CA GLU A 47 1.30 -4.88 -6.51
C GLU A 47 2.22 -3.79 -5.96
N LEU A 48 1.67 -2.87 -5.16
CA LEU A 48 2.44 -1.82 -4.51
C LEU A 48 3.23 -2.31 -3.27
N GLY A 49 3.01 -3.55 -2.81
CA GLY A 49 3.69 -4.12 -1.65
C GLY A 49 3.14 -3.68 -0.30
N ALA A 50 1.90 -3.17 -0.23
CA ALA A 50 1.25 -2.84 1.04
C ALA A 50 0.66 -4.09 1.70
N MET A 51 0.99 -4.32 2.97
CA MET A 51 0.46 -5.45 3.75
C MET A 51 -0.88 -5.16 4.43
N SER A 52 -1.37 -3.91 4.38
CA SER A 52 -2.57 -3.51 5.11
C SER A 52 -3.41 -2.52 4.32
N SER A 53 -4.71 -2.78 4.24
CA SER A 53 -5.73 -1.88 3.68
C SER A 53 -6.46 -1.12 4.80
N PRO A 54 -6.96 0.10 4.58
CA PRO A 54 -6.89 0.92 3.36
C PRO A 54 -5.52 1.55 3.09
N VAL A 55 -5.20 1.81 1.83
CA VAL A 55 -3.93 2.40 1.40
C VAL A 55 -4.19 3.69 0.64
N LEU A 56 -3.40 4.72 0.93
CA LEU A 56 -3.33 5.93 0.10
C LEU A 56 -2.02 5.89 -0.68
N ALA A 57 -2.13 5.92 -2.01
CA ALA A 57 -1.02 6.00 -2.93
C ALA A 57 -1.05 7.35 -3.68
N ILE A 58 0.11 7.92 -3.95
CA ILE A 58 0.29 9.12 -4.77
C ILE A 58 1.34 8.80 -5.83
N ASP A 59 0.98 8.94 -7.11
CA ASP A 59 1.82 8.57 -8.27
C ASP A 59 2.38 7.14 -8.15
N ASP A 60 1.51 6.16 -7.87
CA ASP A 60 1.89 4.75 -7.66
C ASP A 60 2.87 4.52 -6.49
N GLN A 61 3.00 5.47 -5.55
CA GLN A 61 3.79 5.31 -4.33
C GLN A 61 2.92 5.31 -3.08
N ILE A 62 3.12 4.32 -2.20
CA ILE A 62 2.43 4.24 -0.92
C ILE A 62 2.88 5.38 -0.01
N VAL A 63 1.94 6.25 0.38
CA VAL A 63 2.19 7.34 1.35
C VAL A 63 1.64 7.01 2.74
N ILE A 64 0.54 6.26 2.80
CA ILE A 64 -0.08 5.80 4.04
C ILE A 64 -0.60 4.37 3.85
N THR A 65 -0.30 3.51 4.82
CA THR A 65 -0.94 2.21 5.01
C THR A 65 -1.80 2.22 6.27
N GLY A 66 -3.07 1.84 6.17
CA GLY A 66 -4.04 1.87 7.24
C GLY A 66 -4.68 3.25 7.44
N PHE A 67 -5.83 3.28 8.12
CA PHE A 67 -6.47 4.54 8.55
C PHE A 67 -6.25 4.71 10.05
N ASN A 68 -5.41 5.67 10.42
CA ASN A 68 -5.14 6.03 11.82
C ASN A 68 -5.99 7.22 12.31
N GLY A 69 -6.83 7.82 11.47
CA GLY A 69 -7.66 8.97 11.83
C GLY A 69 -6.93 10.33 11.85
N ASP A 70 -5.64 10.37 11.53
CA ASP A 70 -4.85 11.61 11.48
C ASP A 70 -5.11 12.40 10.18
N VAL A 71 -6.16 13.21 10.20
CA VAL A 71 -6.55 14.12 9.11
C VAL A 71 -5.41 15.10 8.77
N GLU A 72 -4.70 15.62 9.77
CA GLU A 72 -3.58 16.55 9.57
C GLU A 72 -2.43 15.93 8.78
N LYS A 73 -2.15 14.64 9.03
CA LYS A 73 -1.08 13.90 8.33
C LYS A 73 -1.43 13.74 6.86
N ILE A 74 -2.68 13.41 6.53
CA ILE A 74 -3.15 13.29 5.15
C ILE A 74 -3.00 14.62 4.40
N LYS A 75 -3.43 15.74 4.99
CA LYS A 75 -3.26 17.07 4.38
C LYS A 75 -1.78 17.40 4.14
N SER A 76 -0.92 17.12 5.13
CA SER A 76 0.52 17.39 5.02
C SER A 76 1.22 16.54 3.95
N LEU A 77 0.72 15.33 3.67
CA LEU A 77 1.27 14.45 2.63
C LEU A 77 0.88 14.95 1.24
N ILE A 78 -0.37 15.39 1.05
CA ILE A 78 -0.82 15.97 -0.22
C ILE A 78 -0.15 17.32 -0.47
N SER A 79 0.09 18.12 0.58
CA SER A 79 0.73 19.44 0.49
C SER A 79 2.26 19.43 0.34
N GLY A 80 2.93 18.26 0.30
CA GLY A 80 4.34 18.18 -0.10
C GLY A 80 5.38 18.10 1.01
N LYS A 81 5.06 17.55 2.20
CA LYS A 81 6.11 17.10 3.15
C LYS A 81 6.34 15.61 3.00
N THR A 82 7.08 15.21 1.97
CA THR A 82 7.58 13.84 1.81
C THR A 82 8.68 13.54 2.83
N LYS A 83 8.33 13.38 4.11
CA LYS A 83 9.20 12.59 4.99
C LYS A 83 9.04 11.15 4.53
N LYS A 84 10.03 10.65 3.78
CA LYS A 84 10.16 9.23 3.40
C LYS A 84 9.80 8.36 4.61
N ALA A 85 8.60 7.79 4.61
CA ALA A 85 8.34 6.56 5.34
C ALA A 85 8.68 5.43 4.36
N GLY A 86 9.98 5.29 4.08
CA GLY A 86 10.48 4.04 3.56
C GLY A 86 10.09 2.96 4.57
N SER A 87 9.48 1.89 4.05
CA SER A 87 9.64 0.53 4.53
C SER A 87 10.43 0.41 5.85
N LYS A 88 9.72 0.36 6.98
CA LYS A 88 10.06 -0.66 7.96
C LYS A 88 9.28 -1.91 7.56
N TYR A 89 9.78 -2.61 6.54
CA TYR A 89 9.79 -4.05 6.69
C TYR A 89 10.96 -4.27 7.64
N SER A 90 10.66 -4.51 8.92
CA SER A 90 11.67 -5.07 9.81
C SER A 90 12.02 -6.43 9.23
N ASP A 91 13.26 -6.57 8.78
CA ASP A 91 13.98 -7.82 8.81
C ASP A 91 13.74 -8.52 10.17
N ASP A 92 12.73 -9.37 10.20
CA ASP A 92 12.81 -10.72 10.76
C ASP A 92 11.88 -11.60 9.93
N CYS A 93 12.29 -11.81 8.68
CA CYS A 93 12.05 -13.01 7.90
C CYS A 93 12.96 -12.88 6.70
N GLU A 94 14.21 -13.28 6.92
CA GLU A 94 15.12 -13.67 5.86
C GLU A 94 14.43 -14.77 5.03
N TYR A 95 13.77 -14.39 3.94
CA TYR A 95 13.38 -15.34 2.92
C TYR A 95 14.64 -15.64 2.12
N ASN A 96 15.30 -16.72 2.52
CA ASN A 96 16.52 -17.24 1.91
C ASN A 96 16.28 -17.47 0.41
N GLN A 97 16.71 -16.51 -0.40
CA GLN A 97 16.74 -16.62 -1.85
C GLN A 97 18.03 -17.34 -2.26
N GLU A 98 18.16 -18.61 -1.87
CA GLU A 98 19.19 -19.46 -2.42
C GLU A 98 18.76 -20.93 -2.46
N SER A 99 18.98 -21.53 -3.63
CA SER A 99 19.06 -22.97 -3.88
C SER A 99 17.78 -23.72 -4.21
N LEU A 100 17.30 -23.46 -5.42
CA LEU A 100 16.80 -24.50 -6.30
C LEU A 100 17.90 -25.58 -6.48
N LYS A 101 17.90 -26.60 -5.63
CA LYS A 101 18.57 -27.88 -5.92
C LYS A 101 17.67 -29.00 -5.44
N VAL A 102 16.75 -29.37 -6.31
CA VAL A 102 16.09 -30.67 -6.24
C VAL A 102 17.19 -31.73 -6.31
N LYS A 103 17.59 -32.24 -5.15
CA LYS A 103 18.50 -33.38 -5.06
C LYS A 103 17.65 -34.63 -5.12
N ILE A 104 17.12 -34.90 -6.31
CA ILE A 104 16.71 -36.25 -6.68
C ILE A 104 18.01 -37.02 -6.86
N CYS A 105 18.39 -37.79 -5.85
CA CYS A 105 19.33 -38.89 -6.04
C CYS A 105 18.57 -40.16 -5.71
N SER A 106 18.04 -40.75 -6.78
CA SER A 106 17.72 -42.16 -6.90
C SER A 106 18.96 -43.01 -6.56
N CYS A 107 18.73 -44.18 -5.96
CA CYS A 107 19.70 -45.18 -5.47
C CYS A 107 20.21 -44.89 -4.05
N GLY A 108 20.13 -45.79 -3.08
CA GLY A 108 19.83 -47.22 -3.07
C GLY A 108 20.16 -47.71 -1.66
N GLU A 109 19.53 -48.80 -1.25
CA GLU A 109 19.65 -49.41 0.08
C GLU A 109 21.11 -49.58 0.53
N ASN A 110 21.45 -49.09 1.73
CA ASN A 110 21.99 -49.93 2.79
C ASN A 110 22.21 -49.17 4.11
N CYS A 111 21.58 -49.73 5.15
CA CYS A 111 21.91 -49.71 6.58
C CYS A 111 21.77 -48.39 7.36
#